data_AF-A0A9V1EDS8-F1
#
_entry.id   AF-A0A9V1EDS8-F1
#
_cell.length_a   1.000
_cell.length_b   1.000
_cell.length_c   1.000
_cell.angle_alpha   90.00
_cell.angle_beta   90.00
_cell.angle_gamma   90.00
#
_symmetry.space_group_name_H-M   'P 1'
#
loop_
_entity.id
_entity.type
_entity.pdbx_description
1 polymer ?
#
loop_
_entity_poly.entity_id
_entity_poly.type
_entity_poly.pdbx_seq_one_letter_code
_entity_poly.pdbx_strand_id
1 'polypeptide(L)'
;MKVPGAALAILLCTMALCSQVFSAPFGADTPTACCFSYVSKQIPRKFIADYFETSSQCSKPGVIFQTRRGRQVCADPSEAWVQEYVTDLELSA
;
A
#
# COMPACT_ATOMS: atom_id res chain seq x y z
N MET A 1 -18.80 4.15 52.37
CA MET A 1 -17.92 3.69 51.27
C MET A 1 -16.81 4.73 51.07
N LYS A 2 -15.63 4.55 51.69
CA LYS A 2 -14.50 5.48 51.53
C LYS A 2 -13.47 4.78 50.64
N VAL A 3 -13.50 5.09 49.34
CA VAL A 3 -12.49 4.55 48.41
C VAL A 3 -11.15 5.13 48.88
N PRO A 4 -10.17 4.29 49.28
CA PRO A 4 -8.89 4.80 49.76
C PRO A 4 -8.21 5.53 48.60
N GLY A 5 -7.72 6.75 48.82
CA GLY A 5 -7.14 7.59 47.76
C GLY A 5 -6.01 6.89 46.99
N ALA A 6 -5.32 5.93 47.62
CA ALA A 6 -4.35 5.06 46.97
C ALA A 6 -4.97 4.18 45.85
N ALA A 7 -6.17 3.65 46.05
CA ALA A 7 -6.86 2.86 45.02
C ALA A 7 -7.28 3.72 43.82
N LEU A 8 -7.68 4.98 44.08
CA LEU A 8 -8.01 5.92 43.01
C LEU A 8 -6.77 6.33 42.21
N ALA A 9 -5.64 6.55 42.89
CA ALA A 9 -4.37 6.88 42.26
C ALA A 9 -3.83 5.75 41.38
N ILE A 10 -3.90 4.50 41.87
CA ILE A 10 -3.49 3.31 41.09
C ILE A 10 -4.34 3.18 39.82
N LEU A 11 -5.66 3.37 39.93
CA LEU A 11 -6.59 3.30 38.79
C LEU A 11 -6.24 4.34 37.71
N LEU A 12 -5.94 5.58 38.13
CA LEU A 12 -5.56 6.67 37.23
C LEU A 12 -4.20 6.41 36.56
N CYS A 13 -3.23 5.86 37.29
CA CYS A 13 -1.93 5.47 36.72
C CYS A 13 -2.08 4.35 35.67
N THR A 14 -2.92 3.35 35.92
CA THR A 14 -3.15 2.27 34.95
C THR A 14 -3.76 2.77 33.64
N MET A 15 -4.71 3.72 33.70
CA MET A 15 -5.30 4.27 32.48
C MET A 15 -4.31 5.11 31.68
N ALA A 16 -3.43 5.88 32.33
CA ALA A 16 -2.43 6.71 31.65
C ALA A 16 -1.34 5.91 30.94
N LEU A 17 -0.94 4.74 31.48
CA LEU A 17 0.04 3.87 30.83
C LEU A 17 -0.55 3.09 29.65
N CYS A 18 -1.83 2.69 29.72
CA CYS A 18 -2.48 1.95 28.63
C CYS A 18 -2.63 2.77 27.34
N SER A 19 -2.77 4.10 27.42
CA SER A 19 -2.90 4.97 26.24
C SER A 19 -1.61 5.10 25.43
N GLN A 20 -0.45 4.78 26.01
CA GLN A 20 0.86 4.99 25.39
C GLN A 20 1.29 3.80 24.50
N VAL A 21 0.72 2.62 24.70
CA VAL A 21 1.14 1.36 24.05
C VAL A 21 0.56 1.20 22.64
N PHE A 22 -0.48 1.96 22.29
CA PHE A 22 -1.17 1.84 21.00
C PHE A 22 -0.67 2.79 19.90
N SER A 23 0.42 3.53 20.14
CA SER A 23 1.06 4.38 19.14
C SER A 23 1.99 3.57 18.22
N ALA A 24 1.54 2.46 17.65
CA ALA A 24 2.25 1.88 16.52
C ALA A 24 2.08 2.83 15.32
N PRO A 25 3.14 3.18 14.58
CA PRO A 25 2.97 3.93 13.34
C PRO A 25 2.15 3.04 12.40
N PHE A 26 0.88 3.37 12.22
CA PHE A 26 0.03 2.77 11.19
C PHE A 26 0.69 3.08 9.83
N GLY A 27 1.52 2.15 9.34
CA GLY A 27 2.16 2.24 8.03
C GLY A 27 3.67 1.99 7.97
N ALA A 28 4.38 1.83 9.08
CA ALA A 28 5.83 1.54 9.03
C ALA A 28 6.15 0.06 8.75
N ASP A 29 5.27 -0.86 9.17
CA ASP A 29 5.52 -2.31 9.13
C ASP A 29 4.89 -3.03 7.93
N THR A 30 4.07 -2.34 7.12
CA THR A 30 3.50 -2.95 5.91
C THR A 30 4.46 -2.78 4.73
N PRO A 31 4.97 -3.86 4.13
CA PRO A 31 5.87 -3.76 2.99
C PRO A 31 5.16 -3.10 1.81
N THR A 32 5.74 -1.99 1.33
CA THR A 32 5.27 -1.27 0.14
C THR A 32 5.73 -2.00 -1.13
N ALA A 33 4.81 -2.25 -2.06
CA ALA A 33 5.16 -2.83 -3.36
C ALA A 33 5.90 -1.80 -4.24
N CYS A 34 7.14 -2.11 -4.62
CA CYS A 34 7.97 -1.29 -5.51
C CYS A 34 8.46 -2.09 -6.71
N CYS A 35 8.69 -1.40 -7.83
CA CYS A 35 9.26 -1.98 -9.04
C CYS A 35 10.77 -1.74 -9.11
N PHE A 36 11.55 -2.82 -9.09
CA PHE A 36 13.01 -2.77 -9.25
C PHE A 36 13.45 -2.96 -10.71
N SER A 37 12.63 -3.63 -11.51
CA SER A 37 12.84 -3.88 -12.93
C SER A 37 11.51 -3.85 -13.68
N TYR A 38 11.55 -3.48 -14.96
CA TYR A 38 10.37 -3.45 -15.82
C TYR A 38 10.39 -4.60 -16.83
N VAL A 39 9.21 -4.99 -17.30
CA VAL A 39 9.08 -5.94 -18.41
C VAL A 39 9.69 -5.34 -19.67
N SER A 40 10.53 -6.12 -20.36
CA SER A 40 11.23 -5.64 -21.57
C SER A 40 10.38 -5.70 -22.83
N LYS A 41 9.22 -6.35 -22.78
CA LYS A 41 8.31 -6.54 -23.92
C LYS A 41 6.91 -6.10 -23.53
N GLN A 42 6.24 -5.41 -24.44
CA GLN A 42 4.83 -5.07 -24.30
C GLN A 42 4.00 -6.34 -24.09
N ILE A 43 3.17 -6.33 -23.06
CA ILE A 43 2.24 -7.42 -22.76
C ILE A 43 1.01 -7.22 -23.65
N PRO A 44 0.48 -8.24 -24.33
CA PRO A 44 -0.75 -8.07 -25.10
C PRO A 44 -1.92 -7.60 -24.23
N ARG A 45 -2.58 -6.50 -24.61
CA ARG A 45 -3.70 -5.85 -23.87
C ARG A 45 -4.75 -6.82 -23.33
N LYS A 46 -5.13 -7.82 -24.15
CA LYS A 46 -6.12 -8.86 -23.81
C LYS A 46 -5.78 -9.70 -22.57
N PHE A 47 -4.52 -9.69 -22.14
CA PHE A 47 -4.07 -10.42 -20.95
C PHE A 47 -4.09 -9.57 -19.69
N ILE A 48 -4.23 -8.24 -19.80
CA ILE A 48 -4.32 -7.34 -18.66
C ILE A 48 -5.76 -7.31 -18.15
N ALA A 49 -5.90 -7.44 -16.84
CA ALA A 49 -7.17 -7.36 -16.13
C ALA A 49 -7.30 -6.03 -15.39
N ASP A 50 -6.23 -5.59 -14.74
CA ASP A 50 -6.22 -4.41 -13.87
C ASP A 50 -4.80 -3.82 -13.75
N TYR A 51 -4.66 -2.68 -13.09
CA TYR A 51 -3.39 -2.02 -12.81
C TYR A 51 -3.37 -1.36 -11.42
N PHE A 52 -2.17 -1.17 -10.88
CA PHE A 52 -1.92 -0.40 -9.65
C PHE A 52 -0.66 0.43 -9.82
N GLU A 53 -0.66 1.66 -9.33
CA GLU A 53 0.55 2.48 -9.25
C GLU A 53 1.36 2.15 -8.00
N THR A 54 2.68 2.11 -8.13
CA THR A 54 3.58 1.97 -6.97
C THR A 54 3.55 3.24 -6.13
N SER A 55 3.80 3.11 -4.82
CA SER A 55 3.89 4.26 -3.91
C SER A 55 4.98 5.25 -4.31
N SER A 56 4.76 6.54 -4.00
CA SER A 56 5.78 7.59 -4.11
C SER A 56 7.01 7.37 -3.20
N GLN A 57 6.93 6.46 -2.23
CA GLN A 57 8.06 6.04 -1.40
C GLN A 57 9.07 5.16 -2.16
N CYS A 58 8.67 4.61 -3.32
CA CYS A 58 9.57 3.81 -4.14
C CYS A 58 10.62 4.69 -4.82
N SER A 59 11.85 4.19 -4.91
CA SER A 59 12.96 4.92 -5.55
C SER A 59 12.75 5.16 -7.05
N LYS A 60 11.88 4.36 -7.68
CA LYS A 60 11.52 4.46 -9.09
C LYS A 60 10.00 4.38 -9.22
N PRO A 61 9.39 5.18 -10.11
CA PRO A 61 7.97 5.06 -10.40
C PRO A 61 7.69 3.74 -11.15
N GLY A 62 6.49 3.19 -10.99
CA GLY A 62 6.11 1.93 -11.61
C GLY A 62 4.61 1.75 -11.69
N VAL A 63 4.17 1.10 -12.77
CA VAL A 63 2.81 0.58 -12.90
C VAL A 63 2.89 -0.94 -12.81
N ILE A 64 2.10 -1.53 -11.92
CA ILE A 64 1.97 -2.97 -11.77
C ILE A 64 0.70 -3.41 -12.49
N PHE A 65 0.86 -4.09 -13.63
CA PHE A 65 -0.29 -4.70 -14.30
C PHE A 65 -0.62 -6.05 -13.68
N GLN A 66 -1.88 -6.24 -13.32
CA GLN A 66 -2.43 -7.54 -12.98
C GLN A 66 -2.97 -8.21 -14.24
N THR A 67 -2.39 -9.37 -14.58
CA THR A 67 -2.89 -10.19 -15.69
C THR A 67 -4.14 -10.97 -15.29
N ARG A 68 -4.94 -11.39 -16.27
CA ARG A 68 -6.11 -12.27 -16.07
C ARG A 68 -5.77 -13.63 -15.46
N ARG A 69 -4.48 -14.01 -15.45
CA ARG A 69 -3.95 -15.21 -14.78
C ARG A 69 -3.45 -14.94 -13.36
N GLY A 70 -3.73 -13.75 -12.80
CA GLY A 70 -3.32 -13.34 -11.46
C GLY A 70 -1.86 -12.91 -11.31
N ARG A 71 -1.05 -12.96 -12.37
CA ARG A 71 0.35 -12.51 -12.30
C ARG A 71 0.43 -10.99 -12.25
N GLN A 72 1.32 -10.47 -11.42
CA GLN A 72 1.67 -9.06 -11.35
C GLN A 72 2.96 -8.80 -12.11
N VAL A 73 2.97 -7.77 -12.95
CA VAL A 73 4.14 -7.42 -13.78
C VAL A 73 4.39 -5.92 -13.71
N CYS A 74 5.61 -5.54 -13.34
CA CYS A 74 6.07 -4.17 -13.36
C CYS A 74 6.29 -3.68 -14.79
N ALA A 75 5.76 -2.50 -15.10
CA ALA A 75 5.93 -1.79 -16.35
C ALA A 75 6.39 -0.35 -16.10
N ASP A 76 7.15 0.20 -17.05
CA ASP A 76 7.71 1.56 -16.95
C ASP A 76 6.64 2.59 -17.34
N PRO A 77 6.24 3.52 -16.46
CA PRO A 77 5.22 4.52 -16.77
C PRO A 77 5.62 5.51 -17.88
N SER A 78 6.91 5.57 -18.25
CA SER A 78 7.37 6.41 -19.36
C SER A 78 7.08 5.82 -20.75
N GLU A 79 6.75 4.52 -20.82
CA GLU A 79 6.43 3.84 -22.08
C GLU A 79 5.01 4.15 -22.56
N ALA A 80 4.88 4.50 -23.85
CA ALA A 80 3.59 4.92 -24.42
C ALA A 80 2.48 3.85 -24.28
N TRP A 81 2.82 2.58 -24.44
CA TRP A 81 1.85 1.49 -24.31
C TRP A 81 1.34 1.31 -22.87
N VAL A 82 2.16 1.68 -21.87
CA VAL A 82 1.77 1.59 -20.47
C VAL A 82 0.72 2.66 -20.18
N GLN A 83 0.96 3.88 -20.64
CA GLN A 83 0.02 4.99 -20.51
C GLN A 83 -1.30 4.69 -21.24
N GLU A 84 -1.23 4.18 -22.47
CA GLU A 84 -2.42 3.75 -23.22
C GLU A 84 -3.27 2.72 -22.45
N TYR A 85 -2.61 1.74 -21.82
CA TYR A 85 -3.32 0.67 -21.11
C TYR A 85 -3.94 1.17 -19.80
N VAL A 86 -3.24 2.05 -19.08
CA VAL A 86 -3.79 2.72 -17.90
C VAL A 86 -5.04 3.51 -18.28
N THR A 87 -4.96 4.36 -19.31
CA THR A 87 -6.11 5.14 -19.78
C THR A 87 -7.28 4.26 -20.24
N ASP A 88 -7.01 3.18 -20.99
CA ASP A 88 -8.05 2.25 -21.42
C ASP A 88 -8.73 1.55 -20.23
N LEU A 89 -7.96 1.21 -19.19
CA LEU A 89 -8.52 0.64 -17.95
C LEU A 89 -9.35 1.67 -17.18
N GLU A 90 -8.88 2.92 -17.04
CA GLU A 90 -9.60 4.02 -16.38
C GLU A 90 -10.92 4.35 -17.07
N LEU A 91 -10.97 4.32 -18.40
CA LEU A 91 -12.19 4.58 -19.17
C LEU A 91 -13.19 3.40 -19.13
N SER A 92 -12.74 2.23 -18.70
CA SER A 92 -13.55 1.00 -18.63
C SER A 92 -14.01 0.62 -17.21
N ALA A 93 -13.57 1.37 -16.20
CA ALA A 93 -13.94 1.21 -14.79
C ALA A 93 -15.29 1.86 -14.48
#